data_AF-A0A0Q9A751-F1
#
_entry.id   AF-A0A0Q9A751-F1
#
_cell.length_a   1.000
_cell.length_b   1.000
_cell.length_c   1.000
_cell.angle_alpha   90.00
_cell.angle_beta   90.00
_cell.angle_gamma   90.00
#
_symmetry.space_group_name_H-M   'P 1'
#
loop_
_entity.id
_entity.type
_entity.pdbx_description
1 polymer ?
#
loop_
_entity_poly.entity_id
_entity_poly.type
_entity_poly.pdbx_seq_one_letter_code
_entity_poly.pdbx_strand_id
1 'polypeptide(L)'
;MSLRFDPDALTVGEDLRAVRVTLHAEQMDGTRVPCSEPRAMVVRRRGSPGFGIPPSADLTRVENEHELGMAMRACADAWQKGQHERADRELRIATRLAAELRDAARLRLLRSVSVTGPDDLPHLRRDVSRGQVQRLGLDSTKTAASPVDAVRPPPSGDAAVRRCPRCGTPPSAHSATFCEECGHRLDTTVDEPDGGPVDAP
;
A
#
# COMPACT_ATOMS: atom_id res chain seq x y z
N MET A 1 2.90 16.22 12.29
CA MET A 1 2.08 16.87 13.33
C MET A 1 1.57 15.77 14.24
N SER A 2 1.81 15.83 15.55
CA SER A 2 1.37 14.81 16.52
C SER A 2 0.58 15.48 17.65
N LEU A 3 -0.57 14.92 18.02
CA LEU A 3 -1.28 15.31 19.24
C LEU A 3 -0.69 14.60 20.45
N ARG A 4 -0.48 15.34 21.54
CA ARG A 4 0.02 14.83 22.81
C ARG A 4 -0.82 15.40 23.94
N PHE A 5 -1.08 14.59 24.96
CA PHE A 5 -1.79 14.99 26.17
C PHE A 5 -0.89 14.71 27.37
N ASP A 6 -0.79 15.66 28.28
CA ASP A 6 -0.24 15.42 29.60
C ASP A 6 -1.32 14.72 30.44
N PRO A 7 -1.13 13.43 30.81
CA PRO A 7 -2.15 12.69 31.53
C PRO A 7 -2.43 13.29 32.92
N ASP A 8 -1.48 13.97 33.54
CA ASP A 8 -1.65 14.55 34.87
C ASP A 8 -2.43 15.86 34.85
N ALA A 9 -2.51 16.52 33.68
CA ALA A 9 -3.35 17.68 33.44
C ALA A 9 -4.84 17.34 33.17
N LEU A 10 -5.19 16.05 33.05
CA LEU A 10 -6.57 15.61 32.76
C LEU A 10 -7.32 15.18 34.02
N THR A 11 -8.56 15.65 34.15
CA THR A 11 -9.48 15.19 35.18
C THR A 11 -9.84 13.72 34.97
N VAL A 12 -9.88 12.95 36.06
CA VAL A 12 -10.25 11.54 36.03
C VAL A 12 -11.76 11.40 35.77
N GLY A 13 -12.12 10.56 34.81
CA GLY A 13 -13.51 10.18 34.51
C GLY A 13 -14.24 11.12 33.53
N GLU A 14 -13.67 12.28 33.22
CA GLU A 14 -14.28 13.26 32.32
C GLU A 14 -13.95 12.98 30.84
N ASP A 15 -14.95 13.13 29.97
CA ASP A 15 -14.76 13.11 28.52
C ASP A 15 -14.38 14.51 28.02
N LEU A 16 -13.15 14.66 27.55
CA LEU A 16 -12.64 15.91 27.01
C LEU A 16 -12.52 15.81 25.48
N ARG A 17 -13.09 16.79 24.76
CA ARG A 17 -12.93 16.88 23.30
C ARG A 17 -11.53 17.35 22.98
N ALA A 18 -10.69 16.43 22.55
CA ALA A 18 -9.32 16.67 22.15
C ALA A 18 -9.23 17.39 20.80
N VAL A 19 -10.01 16.93 19.82
CA VAL A 19 -9.98 17.44 18.44
C VAL A 19 -11.38 17.39 17.86
N ARG A 20 -11.69 18.37 17.01
CA ARG A 20 -12.82 18.32 16.09
C ARG A 20 -12.28 18.23 14.66
N VAL A 21 -12.70 17.21 13.93
CA VAL A 21 -12.33 16.96 12.54
C VAL A 21 -13.55 17.25 11.66
N THR A 22 -13.39 18.11 10.67
CA THR A 22 -14.41 18.40 9.64
C THR A 22 -13.75 18.26 8.28
N LEU A 23 -14.33 17.44 7.39
CA LEU A 23 -13.89 17.34 6.01
C LEU A 23 -14.61 18.38 5.17
N HIS A 24 -13.85 19.18 4.40
CA HIS A 24 -14.39 20.14 3.44
C HIS A 24 -13.99 19.76 2.02
N ALA A 25 -14.88 19.95 1.04
CA ALA A 25 -14.55 19.93 -0.38
C ALA A 25 -14.49 21.35 -0.91
N GLU A 26 -13.50 21.57 -1.76
CA GLU A 26 -13.37 22.78 -2.55
C GLU A 26 -14.25 22.64 -3.81
N GLN A 27 -15.12 23.60 -4.04
CA GLN A 27 -15.97 23.69 -5.23
C GLN A 27 -15.22 24.40 -6.37
N MET A 28 -15.78 24.34 -7.58
CA MET A 28 -15.18 24.98 -8.76
C MET A 28 -15.09 26.52 -8.64
N ASP A 29 -15.91 27.12 -7.79
CA ASP A 29 -15.87 28.56 -7.48
C ASP A 29 -14.85 28.91 -6.37
N GLY A 30 -14.07 27.93 -5.89
CA GLY A 30 -13.09 28.08 -4.82
C GLY A 30 -13.68 28.08 -3.41
N THR A 31 -15.00 27.98 -3.25
CA THR A 31 -15.63 27.89 -1.93
C THR A 31 -15.40 26.52 -1.31
N ARG A 32 -15.35 26.45 0.03
CA ARG A 32 -15.15 25.21 0.77
C ARG A 32 -16.38 24.86 1.59
N VAL A 33 -17.03 23.75 1.28
CA VAL A 33 -18.23 23.28 1.99
C VAL A 33 -17.96 21.98 2.76
N PRO A 34 -18.51 21.79 3.96
CA PRO A 34 -18.39 20.53 4.68
C PRO A 34 -18.99 19.36 3.88
N CYS A 35 -18.28 18.25 3.80
CA CYS A 35 -18.74 17.02 3.12
C CYS A 35 -19.26 15.96 4.08
N SER A 36 -19.12 16.19 5.39
CA SER A 36 -19.51 15.25 6.42
C SER A 36 -19.82 16.00 7.71
N GLU A 37 -20.62 15.37 8.57
CA GLU A 37 -20.79 15.86 9.93
C GLU A 37 -19.45 15.86 10.68
N PRO A 38 -19.10 16.93 11.40
CA PRO A 38 -17.89 16.97 12.20
C PRO A 38 -17.81 15.83 13.20
N ARG A 39 -16.66 15.17 13.27
CA ARG A 39 -16.38 14.13 14.26
C ARG A 39 -15.46 14.67 15.35
N ALA A 40 -15.71 14.27 16.59
CA ALA A 40 -14.85 14.63 17.72
C ALA A 40 -13.99 13.44 18.13
N MET A 41 -12.70 13.69 18.37
CA MET A 41 -11.85 12.78 19.11
C MET A 41 -11.94 13.15 20.58
N VAL A 42 -12.23 12.17 21.43
CA VAL A 42 -12.42 12.35 22.88
C VAL A 42 -11.32 11.63 23.63
N VAL A 43 -10.82 12.27 24.68
CA VAL A 43 -9.84 11.71 25.61
C VAL A 43 -10.45 11.69 27.00
N ARG A 44 -10.26 10.57 27.71
CA ARG A 44 -10.67 10.40 29.10
C ARG A 44 -9.55 9.74 29.88
N ARG A 45 -9.15 10.35 31.00
CA ARG A 45 -8.27 9.70 31.98
C ARG A 45 -9.09 8.77 32.86
N ARG A 46 -8.64 7.53 33.06
CA ARG A 46 -9.29 6.57 33.99
C ARG A 46 -8.51 6.47 35.31
N GLY A 47 -9.24 6.36 36.41
CA GLY A 47 -8.69 6.49 37.78
C GLY A 47 -8.21 5.20 38.42
N SER A 48 -8.28 4.06 37.74
CA SER A 48 -7.86 2.76 38.28
C SER A 48 -6.44 2.45 37.79
N PRO A 49 -5.38 2.80 38.56
CA PRO A 49 -4.04 2.32 38.26
C PRO A 49 -4.04 0.78 38.24
N GLY A 50 -3.47 0.20 37.17
CA GLY A 50 -3.37 -1.25 36.99
C GLY A 50 -4.45 -1.91 36.12
N PHE A 51 -5.52 -1.20 35.74
CA PHE A 51 -6.43 -1.68 34.69
C PHE A 51 -5.91 -1.25 33.32
N GLY A 52 -5.22 -2.17 32.64
CA GLY A 52 -4.81 -1.97 31.25
C GLY A 52 -6.03 -1.75 30.36
N ILE A 53 -6.05 -0.66 29.61
CA ILE A 53 -7.03 -0.49 28.53
C ILE A 53 -6.56 -1.39 27.40
N PRO A 54 -7.38 -2.35 26.92
CA PRO A 54 -7.03 -3.12 25.74
C PRO A 54 -6.83 -2.14 24.57
N PRO A 55 -5.72 -2.24 23.82
CA PRO A 55 -5.48 -1.37 22.68
C PRO A 55 -6.65 -1.49 21.69
N SER A 56 -7.01 -0.37 21.07
CA SER A 56 -8.06 -0.35 20.06
C SER A 56 -7.64 -1.24 18.89
N ALA A 57 -8.45 -2.24 18.56
CA ALA A 57 -8.17 -3.16 17.45
C ALA A 57 -7.98 -2.40 16.13
N ASP A 58 -8.73 -1.33 15.90
CA ASP A 58 -8.63 -0.51 14.70
C ASP A 58 -7.31 0.29 14.66
N LEU A 59 -6.87 0.84 15.80
CA LEU A 59 -5.59 1.56 15.87
C LEU A 59 -4.42 0.59 15.71
N THR A 60 -4.45 -0.55 16.40
CA THR A 60 -3.43 -1.60 16.26
C THR A 60 -3.35 -2.09 14.82
N ARG A 61 -4.49 -2.23 14.12
CA ARG A 61 -4.49 -2.58 12.70
C ARG A 61 -3.81 -1.52 11.84
N VAL A 62 -4.16 -0.24 12.00
CA VAL A 62 -3.57 0.86 11.22
C VAL A 62 -2.06 1.00 11.49
N GLU A 63 -1.64 0.85 12.74
CA GLU A 63 -0.23 0.83 13.13
C GLU A 63 0.52 -0.34 12.48
N ASN A 64 -0.04 -1.54 12.53
CA ASN A 64 0.52 -2.72 11.87
C ASN A 64 0.58 -2.55 10.34
N GLU A 65 -0.40 -1.92 9.71
CA GLU A 65 -0.38 -1.61 8.27
C GLU A 65 0.74 -0.62 7.93
N HIS A 66 0.96 0.39 8.78
CA HIS A 66 2.07 1.33 8.63
C HIS A 66 3.43 0.63 8.80
N GLU A 67 3.58 -0.17 9.85
CA GLU A 67 4.80 -0.93 10.13
C GLU A 67 5.12 -1.93 9.01
N LEU A 68 4.09 -2.59 8.45
CA LEU A 68 4.24 -3.46 7.28
C LEU A 68 4.84 -2.69 6.09
N GLY A 69 4.27 -1.52 5.77
CA GLY A 69 4.80 -0.67 4.71
C GLY A 69 6.24 -0.24 4.96
N MET A 70 6.59 0.10 6.20
CA MET A 70 7.96 0.45 6.59
C MET A 70 8.93 -0.72 6.43
N ALA A 71 8.57 -1.91 6.87
CA ALA A 71 9.38 -3.12 6.74
C ALA A 71 9.59 -3.51 5.27
N MET A 72 8.55 -3.40 4.42
CA MET A 72 8.68 -3.64 2.97
C MET A 72 9.67 -2.69 2.30
N ARG A 73 9.61 -1.39 2.64
CA ARG A 73 10.57 -0.38 2.13
C ARG A 73 11.99 -0.65 2.65
N ALA A 74 12.13 -0.91 3.94
CA ALA A 74 13.42 -1.20 4.55
C ALA A 74 14.07 -2.45 3.96
N CYS A 75 13.29 -3.49 3.64
CA CYS A 75 13.75 -4.66 2.92
C CYS A 75 14.32 -4.29 1.53
N ALA A 76 13.57 -3.51 0.75
CA ALA A 76 13.99 -3.09 -0.59
C ALA A 76 15.27 -2.23 -0.54
N ASP A 77 15.33 -1.26 0.37
CA ASP A 77 16.48 -0.38 0.56
C ASP A 77 17.72 -1.14 1.02
N ALA A 78 17.57 -2.08 1.97
CA ALA A 78 18.66 -2.89 2.46
C ALA A 78 19.24 -3.77 1.35
N TRP A 79 18.39 -4.40 0.54
CA TRP A 79 18.84 -5.20 -0.60
C TRP A 79 19.59 -4.36 -1.64
N GLN A 80 19.09 -3.17 -1.98
CA GLN A 80 19.76 -2.25 -2.92
C GLN A 80 21.15 -1.84 -2.43
N LYS A 81 21.35 -1.76 -1.11
CA LYS A 81 22.63 -1.44 -0.47
C LYS A 81 23.54 -2.66 -0.26
N GLY A 82 23.15 -3.85 -0.71
CA GLY A 82 23.89 -5.11 -0.48
C GLY A 82 23.84 -5.62 0.96
N GLN A 83 22.96 -5.07 1.81
CA GLN A 83 22.82 -5.45 3.22
C GLN A 83 21.89 -6.66 3.37
N HIS A 84 22.34 -7.82 2.88
CA HIS A 84 21.51 -9.02 2.76
C HIS A 84 20.85 -9.46 4.08
N GLU A 85 21.60 -9.51 5.19
CA GLU A 85 21.03 -9.91 6.48
C GLU A 85 19.95 -8.94 6.97
N ARG A 86 20.12 -7.65 6.70
CA ARG A 86 19.12 -6.64 7.04
C ARG A 86 17.89 -6.84 6.18
N ALA A 87 18.04 -7.06 4.87
CA ALA A 87 16.92 -7.35 3.99
C ALA A 87 16.12 -8.58 4.48
N ASP A 88 16.80 -9.66 4.89
CA ASP A 88 16.15 -10.85 5.44
C ASP A 88 15.40 -10.58 6.75
N ARG A 89 15.93 -9.73 7.63
CA ARG A 89 15.23 -9.32 8.86
C ARG A 89 13.95 -8.54 8.55
N GLU A 90 14.04 -7.54 7.69
CA GLU A 90 12.89 -6.70 7.32
C GLU A 90 11.82 -7.51 6.56
N LEU A 91 12.24 -8.45 5.69
CA LEU A 91 11.34 -9.39 5.01
C LEU A 91 10.56 -10.25 6.00
N ARG A 92 11.21 -10.74 7.06
CA ARG A 92 10.56 -11.53 8.12
C ARG A 92 9.53 -10.72 8.89
N ILE A 93 9.87 -9.47 9.23
CA ILE A 93 8.95 -8.54 9.89
C ILE A 93 7.74 -8.28 8.99
N ALA A 94 7.96 -7.93 7.71
CA ALA A 94 6.88 -7.71 6.75
C ALA A 94 6.00 -8.95 6.56
N THR A 95 6.58 -10.14 6.47
CA THR A 95 5.83 -11.40 6.30
C THR A 95 4.94 -11.68 7.51
N ARG A 96 5.46 -11.49 8.72
CA ARG A 96 4.71 -11.65 9.98
C ARG A 96 3.53 -10.68 10.03
N LEU A 97 3.78 -9.38 9.81
CA LEU A 97 2.74 -8.35 9.85
C LEU A 97 1.67 -8.58 8.78
N ALA A 98 2.04 -8.95 7.56
CA ALA A 98 1.09 -9.28 6.50
C ALA A 98 0.20 -10.49 6.87
N ALA A 99 0.76 -11.49 7.57
CA ALA A 99 -0.01 -12.64 8.05
C ALA A 99 -0.98 -12.25 9.20
N GLU A 100 -0.51 -11.45 10.16
CA GLU A 100 -1.33 -10.94 11.27
C GLU A 100 -2.51 -10.08 10.76
N LEU A 101 -2.26 -9.25 9.75
CA LEU A 101 -3.27 -8.43 9.08
C LEU A 101 -4.18 -9.19 8.11
N ARG A 102 -3.86 -10.47 7.83
CA ARG A 102 -4.51 -11.29 6.79
C ARG A 102 -4.47 -10.64 5.40
N ASP A 103 -3.42 -9.88 5.10
CA ASP A 103 -3.19 -9.25 3.79
C ASP A 103 -2.63 -10.28 2.79
N ALA A 104 -3.54 -11.06 2.20
CA ALA A 104 -3.19 -12.14 1.28
C ALA A 104 -2.49 -11.65 0.00
N ALA A 105 -2.71 -10.41 -0.42
CA ALA A 105 -2.06 -9.85 -1.60
C ALA A 105 -0.58 -9.61 -1.32
N ARG A 106 -0.26 -8.90 -0.23
CA ARG A 106 1.12 -8.65 0.16
C ARG A 106 1.85 -9.89 0.62
N LEU A 107 1.16 -10.81 1.29
CA LEU A 107 1.76 -12.07 1.68
C LEU A 107 2.19 -12.91 0.46
N ARG A 108 1.39 -12.92 -0.61
CA ARG A 108 1.80 -13.56 -1.88
C ARG A 108 2.98 -12.88 -2.53
N LEU A 109 3.01 -11.54 -2.53
CA LEU A 109 4.13 -10.77 -3.06
C LEU A 109 5.43 -11.03 -2.28
N LEU A 110 5.38 -11.02 -0.95
CA LEU A 110 6.54 -11.30 -0.09
C LEU A 110 7.06 -12.72 -0.27
N ARG A 111 6.16 -13.69 -0.48
CA ARG A 111 6.51 -15.09 -0.77
C ARG A 111 7.13 -15.30 -2.14
N SER A 112 6.79 -14.49 -3.15
CA SER A 112 7.35 -14.68 -4.51
C SER A 112 8.83 -14.29 -4.61
N VAL A 113 9.28 -13.43 -3.71
CA VAL A 113 10.68 -12.97 -3.59
C VAL A 113 11.47 -13.69 -2.50
N SER A 114 10.85 -14.63 -1.79
CA SER A 114 11.46 -15.33 -0.68
C SER A 114 11.61 -16.83 -0.92
N VAL A 115 12.53 -17.43 -0.17
CA VAL A 115 12.73 -18.88 -0.03
C VAL A 115 12.83 -19.20 1.45
N THR A 116 12.40 -20.40 1.83
CA THR A 116 12.60 -20.88 3.20
C THR A 116 14.08 -21.23 3.39
N GLY A 117 14.70 -20.63 4.40
CA GLY A 117 16.08 -20.89 4.79
C GLY A 117 16.23 -22.19 5.60
N PRO A 118 17.47 -22.53 5.99
CA PRO A 118 17.74 -23.67 6.85
C PRO A 118 17.19 -23.51 8.27
N ASP A 119 16.86 -22.28 8.68
CA ASP A 119 16.23 -21.94 9.95
C ASP A 119 14.70 -22.00 9.92
N ASP A 120 14.11 -22.50 8.82
CA ASP A 120 12.67 -22.52 8.54
C ASP A 120 12.03 -21.12 8.49
N LEU A 121 12.84 -20.07 8.35
CA LEU A 121 12.38 -18.70 8.21
C LEU A 121 12.52 -18.20 6.76
N PRO A 122 11.73 -17.20 6.33
CA PRO A 122 11.84 -16.67 4.98
C PRO A 122 13.10 -15.80 4.82
N HIS A 123 13.87 -16.10 3.79
CA HIS A 123 15.01 -15.32 3.31
C HIS A 123 14.73 -14.77 1.93
N LEU A 124 15.33 -13.63 1.59
CA LEU A 124 15.23 -13.09 0.25
C LEU A 124 16.00 -14.02 -0.71
N ARG A 125 15.37 -14.32 -1.84
CA ARG A 125 16.00 -15.08 -2.92
C ARG A 125 17.28 -14.40 -3.41
N ARG A 126 18.35 -15.18 -3.58
CA ARG A 126 19.64 -14.67 -4.09
C ARG A 126 19.56 -14.23 -5.55
N ASP A 127 18.64 -14.81 -6.31
CA ASP A 127 18.39 -14.52 -7.73
C ASP A 127 17.24 -13.52 -7.95
N VAL A 128 16.77 -12.85 -6.90
CA VAL A 128 15.70 -11.86 -7.03
C VAL A 128 16.16 -10.69 -7.92
N SER A 129 15.34 -10.35 -8.90
CA SER A 129 15.64 -9.23 -9.78
C SER A 129 15.38 -7.89 -9.10
N ARG A 130 16.08 -6.85 -9.55
CA ARG A 130 15.86 -5.47 -9.08
C ARG A 130 14.40 -5.03 -9.21
N GLY A 131 13.73 -5.40 -10.30
CA GLY A 131 12.32 -5.05 -10.53
C GLY A 131 11.39 -5.68 -9.50
N GLN A 132 11.63 -6.93 -9.13
CA GLN A 132 10.84 -7.61 -8.08
C GLN A 132 11.01 -6.95 -6.72
N VAL A 133 12.23 -6.55 -6.35
CA VAL A 133 12.49 -5.85 -5.09
C VAL A 133 11.90 -4.43 -5.09
N GLN A 134 11.96 -3.72 -6.22
CA GLN A 134 11.33 -2.41 -6.36
C GLN A 134 9.80 -2.47 -6.22
N ARG A 135 9.17 -3.54 -6.70
CA ARG A 135 7.73 -3.77 -6.50
C ARG A 135 7.35 -3.82 -5.02
N LEU A 136 8.20 -4.37 -4.14
CA LEU A 136 7.99 -4.31 -2.69
C LEU A 136 7.94 -2.87 -2.17
N GLY A 137 8.86 -2.03 -2.63
CA GLY A 137 8.89 -0.61 -2.29
C GLY A 137 7.64 0.13 -2.78
N LEU A 138 7.17 -0.15 -3.99
CA LEU A 138 5.98 0.48 -4.56
C LEU A 138 4.69 0.03 -3.86
N ASP A 139 4.54 -1.26 -3.57
CA ASP A 139 3.33 -1.81 -2.93
C ASP A 139 3.29 -1.58 -1.41
N SER A 140 4.35 -0.98 -0.84
CA SER A 140 4.45 -0.65 0.58
C SER A 140 3.49 0.46 1.05
N THR A 141 2.99 1.29 0.13
CA THR A 141 2.11 2.43 0.45
C THR A 141 0.63 2.10 0.25
N LYS A 142 0.33 0.98 -0.41
CA LYS A 142 -1.04 0.51 -0.56
C LYS A 142 -1.61 0.22 0.84
N THR A 143 -2.90 0.35 1.05
CA THR A 143 -3.52 -0.19 2.27
C THR A 143 -4.60 -1.14 1.81
N ALA A 144 -4.71 -2.29 2.47
CA ALA A 144 -5.83 -3.17 2.25
C ALA A 144 -7.05 -2.44 2.83
N ALA A 145 -7.77 -1.71 1.97
CA ALA A 145 -9.00 -1.06 2.39
C ALA A 145 -9.91 -2.14 3.01
N SER A 146 -10.32 -1.96 4.26
CA SER A 146 -11.57 -2.59 4.69
C SER A 146 -12.64 -2.17 3.67
N PRO A 147 -13.55 -3.07 3.24
CA PRO A 147 -14.65 -2.68 2.39
C PRO A 147 -15.58 -1.79 3.22
N VAL A 148 -15.25 -0.51 3.30
CA VAL A 148 -16.22 0.54 3.62
C VAL A 148 -17.00 0.69 2.34
N ASP A 149 -18.33 0.57 2.40
CA ASP A 149 -19.24 0.76 1.27
C ASP A 149 -18.89 2.06 0.56
N ALA A 150 -18.06 1.94 -0.49
CA ALA A 150 -17.72 3.03 -1.35
C ALA A 150 -19.02 3.34 -2.09
N VAL A 151 -19.59 4.52 -1.83
CA VAL A 151 -20.65 5.07 -2.66
C VAL A 151 -20.11 5.07 -4.10
N ARG A 152 -20.62 4.12 -4.89
CA ARG A 152 -20.17 3.85 -6.25
C ARG A 152 -20.49 5.07 -7.12
N PRO A 153 -19.50 5.82 -7.64
CA PRO A 153 -19.78 6.77 -8.70
C PRO A 153 -20.31 6.01 -9.94
N PRO A 154 -21.21 6.62 -10.73
CA PRO A 154 -21.83 5.96 -11.87
C PRO A 154 -20.76 5.50 -12.89
N PRO A 155 -20.95 4.34 -13.54
CA PRO A 155 -19.96 3.78 -14.46
C PRO A 155 -19.76 4.70 -15.67
N SER A 156 -18.55 5.26 -15.80
CA SER A 156 -18.07 5.79 -17.07
C SER A 156 -17.84 4.61 -18.03
N GLY A 157 -18.44 4.71 -19.22
CA GLY A 157 -18.57 3.63 -20.19
C GLY A 157 -17.28 2.96 -20.65
N ASP A 158 -17.46 1.77 -21.24
CA ASP A 158 -16.46 0.86 -21.77
C ASP A 158 -15.36 1.54 -22.59
N ALA A 159 -14.24 1.85 -21.95
CA ALA A 159 -12.97 2.01 -22.63
C ALA A 159 -12.29 0.64 -22.66
N ALA A 160 -12.09 0.08 -23.86
CA ALA A 160 -11.40 -1.19 -24.04
C ALA A 160 -10.02 -1.15 -23.36
N VAL A 161 -9.85 -2.00 -22.34
CA VAL A 161 -8.62 -2.05 -21.55
C VAL A 161 -7.46 -2.57 -22.44
N ARG A 162 -6.57 -1.66 -22.87
CA ARG A 162 -5.32 -1.99 -23.58
C ARG A 162 -4.56 -3.04 -22.78
N ARG A 163 -4.11 -4.15 -23.39
CA ARG A 163 -3.28 -5.17 -22.72
C ARG A 163 -1.84 -5.08 -23.17
N CYS A 164 -0.90 -5.43 -22.31
CA CYS A 164 0.51 -5.52 -22.71
C CYS A 164 0.68 -6.59 -23.80
N PRO A 165 1.30 -6.28 -24.95
CA PRO A 165 1.48 -7.25 -26.04
C PRO A 165 2.46 -8.37 -25.69
N ARG A 166 3.32 -8.17 -24.68
CA ARG A 166 4.35 -9.14 -24.28
C ARG A 166 3.87 -10.15 -23.24
N CYS A 167 3.10 -9.72 -22.25
CA CYS A 167 2.67 -10.57 -21.14
C CYS A 167 1.16 -10.61 -20.91
N GLY A 168 0.37 -9.90 -21.73
CA GLY A 168 -1.10 -9.87 -21.65
C GLY A 168 -1.67 -9.15 -20.43
N THR A 169 -0.83 -8.60 -19.54
CA THR A 169 -1.28 -7.91 -18.33
C THR A 169 -1.84 -6.52 -18.68
N PRO A 170 -3.05 -6.17 -18.21
CA PRO A 170 -3.59 -4.83 -18.39
C PRO A 170 -2.83 -3.83 -17.49
N PRO A 171 -2.47 -2.64 -17.98
CA PRO A 171 -1.85 -1.61 -17.17
C PRO A 171 -2.85 -1.07 -16.14
N SER A 172 -2.35 -0.69 -14.97
CA SER A 172 -3.15 -0.12 -13.88
C SER A 172 -3.78 1.24 -14.25
N ALA A 173 -3.18 1.96 -15.18
CA ALA A 173 -3.63 3.25 -15.71
C ALA A 173 -3.58 3.28 -17.24
N HIS A 174 -4.51 3.99 -17.86
CA HIS A 174 -4.57 4.13 -19.32
C HIS A 174 -3.38 4.90 -19.90
N SER A 175 -2.73 5.74 -19.08
CA SER A 175 -1.57 6.56 -19.44
C SER A 175 -0.21 5.88 -19.19
N ALA A 176 -0.18 4.60 -18.80
CA ALA A 176 1.07 3.90 -18.50
C ALA A 176 1.92 3.71 -19.77
N THR A 177 3.14 4.26 -19.79
CA THR A 177 4.11 4.12 -20.89
C THR A 177 4.82 2.76 -20.89
N PHE A 178 4.90 2.10 -19.73
CA PHE A 178 5.57 0.81 -19.54
C PHE A 178 4.66 -0.17 -18.79
N CYS A 179 4.81 -1.46 -19.08
CA CYS A 179 4.13 -2.53 -18.37
C CYS A 179 4.74 -2.71 -16.98
N GLU A 180 3.93 -2.59 -15.93
CA GLU A 180 4.33 -2.75 -14.53
C GLU A 180 4.72 -4.18 -14.17
N GLU A 181 4.34 -5.17 -14.99
CA GLU A 181 4.62 -6.59 -14.74
C GLU A 181 5.91 -7.05 -15.43
N CYS A 182 6.18 -6.63 -16.67
CA CYS A 182 7.34 -7.10 -17.46
C CYS A 182 8.30 -6.01 -17.94
N GLY A 183 8.03 -4.74 -17.65
CA GLY A 183 8.86 -3.59 -18.04
C GLY A 183 8.81 -3.24 -19.53
N HIS A 184 8.00 -3.92 -20.34
CA HIS A 184 7.89 -3.65 -21.78
C HIS A 184 7.23 -2.29 -22.05
N ARG A 185 7.78 -1.50 -22.98
CA ARG A 185 7.22 -0.21 -23.37
C ARG A 185 5.97 -0.41 -24.21
N LEU A 186 4.86 0.19 -23.81
CA LEU A 186 3.55 -0.09 -24.42
C LEU A 186 3.36 0.66 -25.75
N ASP A 187 4.05 1.77 -25.97
CA ASP A 187 3.89 2.67 -27.14
C ASP A 187 4.66 2.24 -28.41
N THR A 188 4.77 0.93 -28.66
CA THR A 188 5.24 0.43 -29.95
C THR A 188 4.06 0.19 -30.86
N THR A 189 3.65 1.23 -31.61
CA THR A 189 2.91 1.05 -32.86
C THR A 189 3.84 0.34 -33.83
N VAL A 190 3.63 -0.96 -34.04
CA VAL A 190 4.20 -1.68 -35.19
C VAL A 190 3.12 -1.66 -36.25
N ASP A 191 3.31 -0.82 -37.27
CA ASP A 191 2.72 -0.99 -38.60
C ASP A 191 3.71 -0.38 -39.61
N GLU A 192 4.72 -1.18 -39.96
CA GLU A 192 5.16 -1.27 -41.35
C GLU A 192 5.00 -2.74 -41.76
N PRO A 193 4.41 -2.97 -42.94
CA PRO A 193 4.92 -4.02 -43.79
C PRO A 193 5.44 -3.40 -45.08
N ASP A 194 6.78 -3.34 -45.16
CA ASP A 194 7.53 -3.39 -46.40
C ASP A 194 7.17 -4.71 -47.10
N GLY A 195 6.54 -4.60 -48.27
CA GLY A 195 5.94 -5.71 -48.99
C GLY A 195 5.89 -5.41 -50.48
N GLY A 196 7.07 -5.37 -51.12
CA GLY A 196 7.16 -5.44 -52.57
C GLY A 196 6.67 -6.79 -53.11
N PRO A 197 6.29 -6.84 -54.40
CA PRO A 197 6.44 -8.07 -55.17
C PRO A 197 7.22 -7.84 -56.47
N VAL A 198 8.11 -8.80 -56.74
CA VAL A 198 8.86 -9.04 -57.97
C VAL A 198 8.03 -9.86 -58.97
N ASP A 199 7.96 -9.33 -60.21
CA ASP A 199 7.84 -9.91 -61.57
C ASP A 199 6.83 -10.98 -62.06
N ALA A 200 6.26 -10.61 -63.23
CA ALA A 200 5.97 -11.34 -64.49
C ALA A 200 4.77 -12.32 -64.56
N PRO A 201 4.13 -12.53 -65.75
CA PRO A 201 4.72 -12.77 -67.08
C PRO A 201 4.62 -11.64 -68.11
#